data_AF-A0A517IAA2-F1
#
_entry.id   AF-A0A517IAA2-F1
#
_cell.length_a   1.000
_cell.length_b   1.000
_cell.length_c   1.000
_cell.angle_alpha   90.00
_cell.angle_beta   90.00
_cell.angle_gamma   90.00
#
_symmetry.space_group_name_H-M   'P 1'
#
loop_
_entity.id
_entity.type
_entity.pdbx_description
1 polymer ?
#
loop_
_entity_poly.entity_id
_entity_poly.type
_entity_poly.pdbx_seq_one_letter_code
_entity_poly.pdbx_strand_id
1 'polypeptide(L)'
;MKFLQSLENVVTPANGIAATLGVFLTPIFQYLYGTGRMDILFVLFFMIAIDWITGISAAKKDKSYTSEYGLSRIPRSLFLLALPAVANMLDRVMGTPGFLFYGVTFGLLYHTWNSLTANAHRAGWPIPKSIVNLVGSEIKAKAERAARKEQK
;
A
#
# COMPACT_ATOMS: atom_id res chain seq x y z
N MET A 1 21.25 -31.43 25.86
CA MET A 1 22.02 -30.71 24.80
C MET A 1 21.14 -29.97 23.80
N LYS A 2 20.00 -30.52 23.31
CA LYS A 2 19.10 -29.81 22.37
C LYS A 2 18.53 -28.46 22.87
N PHE A 3 18.23 -28.36 24.17
CA PHE A 3 17.73 -27.11 24.78
C PHE A 3 18.79 -25.99 24.82
N LEU A 4 20.05 -26.34 25.11
CA LEU A 4 21.15 -25.38 25.11
C LEU A 4 21.48 -24.91 23.69
N GLN A 5 21.43 -25.82 22.71
CA GLN A 5 21.54 -25.46 21.28
C GLN A 5 20.39 -24.57 20.80
N SER A 6 19.16 -24.71 21.32
CA SER A 6 18.09 -23.77 20.98
C SER A 6 18.31 -22.39 21.58
N LEU A 7 18.91 -22.29 22.77
CA LEU A 7 19.24 -21.00 23.38
C LEU A 7 20.36 -20.28 22.64
N GLU A 8 21.41 -21.00 22.21
CA GLU A 8 22.48 -20.41 21.39
C GLU A 8 21.99 -19.91 20.03
N ASN A 9 21.01 -20.60 19.41
CA ASN A 9 20.37 -20.16 18.17
C ASN A 9 19.42 -18.96 18.37
N VAL A 10 18.85 -18.79 19.57
CA VAL A 10 17.99 -17.64 19.93
C VAL A 10 18.83 -16.42 20.32
N VAL A 11 19.99 -16.62 20.96
CA VAL A 11 20.93 -15.57 21.39
C VAL A 11 21.99 -15.34 20.32
N THR A 12 21.56 -15.10 19.09
CA THR A 12 22.45 -14.53 18.06
C THR A 12 22.38 -13.00 18.13
N PRO A 13 23.48 -12.27 17.83
CA PRO A 13 23.45 -10.80 17.80
C PRO A 13 22.35 -10.23 16.88
N ALA A 14 22.06 -10.92 15.77
CA ALA A 14 20.99 -10.55 14.86
C ALA A 14 19.59 -10.67 15.50
N ASN A 15 19.33 -11.75 16.24
CA ASN A 15 18.08 -11.93 16.98
C ASN A 15 17.96 -10.94 18.14
N GLY A 16 19.07 -10.59 18.80
CA GLY A 16 19.10 -9.55 19.85
C GLY A 16 18.73 -8.15 19.31
N ILE A 17 19.26 -7.78 18.14
CA ILE A 17 18.92 -6.52 17.46
C ILE A 17 17.44 -6.52 17.04
N ALA A 18 16.97 -7.60 16.42
CA ALA A 18 15.57 -7.72 15.99
C ALA A 18 14.59 -7.68 17.17
N ALA A 19 14.92 -8.35 18.29
CA ALA A 19 14.13 -8.33 19.51
C ALA A 19 14.07 -6.91 20.10
N THR A 20 15.20 -6.21 20.17
CA THR A 20 15.27 -4.85 20.70
C THR A 20 14.45 -3.88 19.84
N LEU A 21 14.60 -3.93 18.51
CA LEU A 21 13.81 -3.11 17.60
C LEU A 21 12.31 -3.41 17.69
N GLY A 22 11.94 -4.68 17.81
CA GLY A 22 10.55 -5.10 18.02
C GLY A 22 9.93 -4.47 19.26
N VAL A 23 10.64 -4.48 20.39
CA VAL A 23 10.15 -3.91 21.66
C VAL A 23 9.84 -2.41 21.54
N PHE A 24 10.62 -1.64 20.77
CA PHE A 24 10.36 -0.20 20.59
C PHE A 24 9.33 0.09 19.49
N LEU A 25 9.39 -0.64 18.37
CA LEU A 25 8.53 -0.36 17.21
C LEU A 25 7.12 -0.90 17.38
N THR A 26 6.94 -2.06 18.01
CA THR A 26 5.62 -2.68 18.18
C THR A 26 4.64 -1.80 18.96
N PRO A 27 5.00 -1.20 20.11
CA PRO A 27 4.10 -0.31 20.83
C PRO A 27 3.73 0.93 20.02
N ILE A 28 4.68 1.52 19.29
CA ILE A 28 4.42 2.68 18.42
C ILE A 28 3.45 2.27 17.30
N PHE A 29 3.69 1.13 16.66
CA PHE A 29 2.84 0.66 15.57
C PHE A 29 1.42 0.33 16.06
N GLN A 30 1.29 -0.38 17.18
CA GLN A 30 0.01 -0.66 17.82
C GLN A 30 -0.69 0.62 18.29
N TYR A 31 0.07 1.61 18.76
CA TYR A 31 -0.47 2.92 19.09
C TYR A 31 -1.03 3.61 17.84
N LEU A 32 -0.30 3.61 16.73
CA LEU A 32 -0.73 4.29 15.51
C LEU A 32 -1.90 3.60 14.82
N TYR A 33 -1.84 2.27 14.64
CA TYR A 33 -2.78 1.55 13.80
C TYR A 33 -3.83 0.74 14.58
N GLY A 34 -3.60 0.48 15.86
CA GLY A 34 -4.43 -0.38 16.69
C GLY A 34 -3.94 -1.84 16.70
N THR A 35 -4.35 -2.57 17.74
CA THR A 35 -3.95 -3.97 17.95
C THR A 35 -4.79 -4.90 17.06
N GLY A 36 -4.19 -5.96 16.53
CA GLY A 36 -4.90 -6.98 15.73
C GLY A 36 -5.31 -6.54 14.32
N ARG A 37 -4.69 -5.48 13.77
CA ARG A 37 -5.05 -4.89 12.46
C ARG A 37 -3.96 -5.05 11.39
N MET A 38 -2.96 -5.90 11.65
CA MET A 38 -1.82 -6.08 10.74
C MET A 38 -2.24 -6.60 9.37
N ASP A 39 -3.19 -7.54 9.32
CA ASP A 39 -3.56 -8.22 8.08
C ASP A 39 -4.14 -7.25 7.05
N ILE A 40 -5.06 -6.37 7.46
CA ILE A 40 -5.66 -5.39 6.54
C ILE A 40 -4.65 -4.33 6.08
N LEU A 41 -3.68 -3.96 6.93
CA LEU A 41 -2.60 -3.05 6.55
C LEU A 41 -1.63 -3.71 5.58
N PHE A 42 -1.36 -5.00 5.76
CA PHE A 42 -0.58 -5.78 4.82
C PHE A 42 -1.28 -5.86 3.45
N VAL A 43 -2.61 -6.07 3.43
CA VAL A 43 -3.39 -6.01 2.19
C VAL A 43 -3.29 -4.63 1.54
N LEU A 44 -3.43 -3.54 2.29
CA LEU A 44 -3.30 -2.18 1.77
C LEU A 44 -1.91 -1.95 1.18
N PHE A 45 -0.85 -2.31 1.90
CA PHE A 45 0.53 -2.21 1.44
C PHE A 45 0.75 -3.00 0.15
N PHE A 46 0.27 -4.25 0.11
CA PHE A 46 0.42 -5.12 -1.05
C PHE A 46 -0.33 -4.57 -2.27
N MET A 47 -1.53 -4.03 -2.08
CA MET A 47 -2.28 -3.37 -3.15
C MET A 47 -1.58 -2.13 -3.70
N ILE A 48 -0.98 -1.30 -2.82
CA ILE A 48 -0.17 -0.14 -3.25
C ILE A 48 1.04 -0.61 -4.06
N ALA A 49 1.72 -1.69 -3.64
CA ALA A 49 2.85 -2.25 -4.37
C ALA A 49 2.44 -2.73 -5.78
N ILE A 50 1.32 -3.44 -5.90
CA ILE A 50 0.79 -3.88 -7.20
C ILE A 50 0.35 -2.69 -8.07
N ASP A 51 -0.28 -1.65 -7.49
CA ASP A 51 -0.62 -0.42 -8.22
C ASP A 51 0.63 0.27 -8.78
N TRP A 52 1.75 0.14 -8.08
CA TRP A 52 3.03 0.66 -8.55
C TRP A 52 3.56 -0.13 -9.75
N ILE A 53 3.57 -1.46 -9.66
CA ILE A 53 4.00 -2.37 -10.73
C ILE A 53 3.14 -2.16 -11.99
N THR A 54 1.82 -2.23 -11.86
CA THR A 54 0.87 -2.02 -12.97
C THR A 54 1.04 -0.63 -13.57
N GLY A 55 1.24 0.38 -12.73
CA GLY A 55 1.46 1.76 -13.16
C GLY A 55 2.75 1.96 -13.97
N ILE A 56 3.84 1.28 -13.59
CA ILE A 56 5.09 1.30 -14.35
C ILE A 56 4.89 0.62 -15.71
N SER A 57 4.26 -0.56 -15.74
CA SER A 57 3.95 -1.28 -16.98
C SER A 57 3.10 -0.45 -17.94
N ALA A 58 2.07 0.22 -17.42
CA ALA A 58 1.23 1.12 -18.20
C ALA A 58 2.02 2.30 -18.78
N ALA A 59 2.85 2.95 -17.95
CA ALA A 59 3.66 4.10 -18.39
C ALA A 59 4.69 3.72 -19.46
N LYS A 60 5.30 2.53 -19.36
CA LYS A 60 6.22 2.02 -20.39
C LYS A 60 5.50 1.78 -21.71
N LYS A 61 4.31 1.17 -21.68
CA LYS A 61 3.51 0.93 -22.88
C LYS A 61 3.04 2.22 -23.55
N ASP A 62 2.62 3.19 -22.74
CA ASP A 62 2.17 4.50 -23.22
C ASP A 62 3.36 5.44 -23.55
N LYS A 63 4.60 4.93 -23.55
CA LYS A 63 5.84 5.70 -23.78
C LYS A 63 6.00 6.97 -22.93
N SER A 64 5.27 7.06 -21.82
CA SER A 64 5.24 8.21 -20.92
C SER A 64 6.10 7.99 -19.66
N TYR A 65 7.00 7.00 -19.68
CA TYR A 65 7.84 6.64 -18.54
C TYR A 65 9.07 7.54 -18.46
N THR A 66 9.29 8.17 -17.31
CA THR A 66 10.49 8.97 -17.01
C THR A 66 11.25 8.36 -15.84
N SER A 67 12.54 8.65 -15.69
CA SER A 67 13.36 8.17 -14.54
C SER A 67 12.80 8.64 -13.20
N GLU A 68 12.24 9.85 -13.14
CA GLU A 68 11.57 10.42 -11.96
C GLU A 68 10.19 9.79 -11.64
N TYR A 69 9.64 9.02 -12.58
CA TYR A 69 8.30 8.46 -12.46
C TYR A 69 8.16 7.49 -11.29
N GLY A 70 9.20 6.70 -11.01
CA GLY A 70 9.23 5.80 -9.87
C GLY A 70 9.25 6.58 -8.56
N LEU A 71 10.28 7.42 -8.37
CA LEU A 71 10.53 8.11 -7.11
C LEU A 71 9.39 9.06 -6.70
N SER A 72 8.77 9.74 -7.67
CA SER A 72 7.64 10.64 -7.43
C SER A 72 6.40 9.97 -6.80
N ARG A 73 6.33 8.63 -6.79
CA ARG A 73 5.21 7.89 -6.18
C ARG A 73 5.42 7.57 -4.70
N ILE A 74 6.64 7.65 -4.17
CA ILE A 74 6.92 7.32 -2.76
C ILE A 74 6.14 8.22 -1.79
N PRO A 75 6.14 9.56 -1.93
CA PRO A 75 5.42 10.43 -0.99
C PRO A 75 3.92 10.11 -0.93
N ARG A 76 3.31 9.81 -2.09
CA ARG A 76 1.91 9.40 -2.17
C ARG A 76 1.67 8.09 -1.42
N SER A 77 2.51 7.08 -1.63
CA SER A 77 2.34 5.77 -0.96
C SER A 77 2.45 5.89 0.56
N LEU A 78 3.41 6.67 1.06
CA LEU A 78 3.56 6.95 2.49
C LEU A 78 2.33 7.69 3.05
N PHE A 79 1.80 8.66 2.29
CA PHE A 79 0.59 9.36 2.67
C PHE A 79 -0.62 8.41 2.80
N LEU A 80 -0.82 7.50 1.83
CA LEU A 80 -1.90 6.51 1.91
C LEU A 80 -1.77 5.60 3.13
N LEU A 81 -0.55 5.18 3.48
CA LEU A 81 -0.32 4.35 4.67
C LEU A 81 -0.52 5.12 5.98
N ALA A 82 -0.30 6.44 5.99
CA ALA A 82 -0.50 7.27 7.19
C ALA A 82 -1.99 7.49 7.54
N LEU A 83 -2.90 7.47 6.56
CA LEU A 83 -4.31 7.77 6.78
C LEU A 83 -5.04 6.81 7.73
N PRO A 84 -4.87 5.48 7.65
CA PRO A 84 -5.39 4.55 8.67
C PRO A 84 -4.90 4.88 10.08
N ALA A 85 -3.65 5.31 10.24
CA ALA A 85 -3.13 5.68 11.56
C ALA A 85 -3.85 6.90 12.13
N VAL A 86 -4.04 7.94 11.32
CA VAL A 86 -4.82 9.13 11.70
C VAL A 86 -6.26 8.75 12.05
N ALA A 87 -6.88 7.87 11.27
CA ALA A 87 -8.24 7.40 11.51
C ALA A 87 -8.37 6.63 12.83
N ASN A 88 -7.40 5.79 13.18
CA ASN A 88 -7.36 5.12 14.49
C ASN A 88 -7.14 6.09 15.65
N MET A 89 -6.35 7.15 15.46
CA MET A 89 -6.20 8.19 16.48
C MET A 89 -7.54 8.93 16.70
N LEU A 90 -8.28 9.22 15.64
CA LEU A 90 -9.62 9.80 15.74
C LEU A 90 -10.61 8.85 16.42
N ASP A 91 -10.57 7.55 16.11
CA ASP A 91 -11.39 6.54 16.79
C ASP A 91 -11.20 6.56 18.31
N ARG A 92 -9.97 6.81 18.79
CA ARG A 92 -9.69 6.91 20.22
C ARG A 92 -10.28 8.17 20.84
N VAL A 93 -10.20 9.30 20.15
CA VAL A 93 -10.78 10.57 20.60
C VAL A 93 -12.31 10.47 20.65
N MET A 94 -12.92 9.78 19.67
CA MET A 94 -14.37 9.66 19.54
C MET A 94 -14.96 8.47 20.32
N GLY A 95 -14.14 7.56 20.85
CA GLY A 95 -14.61 6.36 21.51
C GLY A 95 -15.25 5.34 20.56
N THR A 96 -14.85 5.32 19.29
CA THR A 96 -15.41 4.46 18.23
C THR A 96 -14.37 3.44 17.73
N PRO A 97 -13.87 2.54 18.58
CA PRO A 97 -12.68 1.75 18.27
C PRO A 97 -12.79 0.98 16.94
N GLY A 98 -12.05 1.43 15.94
CA GLY A 98 -11.93 0.78 14.63
C GLY A 98 -12.90 1.28 13.56
N PHE A 99 -13.93 2.05 13.91
CA PHE A 99 -14.93 2.48 12.95
C PHE A 99 -14.31 3.31 11.80
N LEU A 100 -13.62 4.40 12.15
CA LEU A 100 -12.94 5.25 11.18
C LEU A 100 -11.75 4.54 10.58
N PHE A 101 -10.97 3.79 11.37
CA PHE A 101 -9.84 3.01 10.87
C PHE A 101 -10.24 2.10 9.71
N TYR A 102 -11.26 1.25 9.91
CA TYR A 102 -11.70 0.33 8.87
C TYR A 102 -12.36 1.08 7.72
N GLY A 103 -13.20 2.08 7.99
CA GLY A 103 -13.84 2.89 6.95
C GLY A 103 -12.83 3.56 6.01
N VAL A 104 -11.82 4.22 6.57
CA VAL A 104 -10.73 4.84 5.79
C VAL A 104 -9.92 3.78 5.06
N THR A 105 -9.53 2.70 5.74
CA THR A 105 -8.71 1.64 5.13
C THR A 105 -9.43 0.97 3.95
N PHE A 106 -10.72 0.63 4.09
CA PHE A 106 -11.50 0.08 2.98
C PHE A 106 -11.70 1.08 1.85
N GLY A 107 -11.92 2.36 2.16
CA GLY A 107 -11.95 3.43 1.15
C GLY A 107 -10.65 3.50 0.35
N LEU A 108 -9.51 3.35 1.01
CA LEU A 108 -8.20 3.32 0.36
C LEU A 108 -7.95 2.06 -0.45
N LEU A 109 -8.39 0.89 0.04
CA LEU A 109 -8.35 -0.36 -0.72
C LEU A 109 -9.16 -0.21 -2.01
N TYR A 110 -10.38 0.32 -1.93
CA TYR A 110 -11.23 0.56 -3.11
C TYR A 110 -10.61 1.57 -4.08
N HIS A 111 -10.08 2.68 -3.57
CA HIS A 111 -9.36 3.68 -4.38
C HIS A 111 -8.16 3.06 -5.11
N THR A 112 -7.38 2.25 -4.40
CA THR A 112 -6.19 1.60 -4.94
C THR A 112 -6.55 0.51 -5.94
N TRP A 113 -7.64 -0.23 -5.70
CA TRP A 113 -8.22 -1.19 -6.64
C TRP A 113 -8.61 -0.53 -7.97
N ASN A 114 -9.29 0.61 -7.94
CA ASN A 114 -9.65 1.33 -9.16
C ASN A 114 -8.40 1.81 -9.91
N SER A 115 -7.39 2.30 -9.17
CA SER A 115 -6.12 2.71 -9.76
C SER A 115 -5.38 1.54 -10.42
N LEU A 116 -5.22 0.41 -9.72
CA LEU A 116 -4.42 -0.73 -10.19
C LEU A 116 -5.06 -1.39 -11.40
N THR A 117 -6.39 -1.54 -11.40
CA THR A 117 -7.14 -2.15 -12.50
C THR A 117 -7.09 -1.28 -13.75
N ALA A 118 -7.25 0.04 -13.61
CA ALA A 118 -7.11 0.97 -14.71
C ALA A 118 -5.68 0.96 -15.31
N ASN A 119 -4.65 0.86 -14.45
CA ASN A 119 -3.26 0.72 -14.89
C ASN A 119 -3.04 -0.62 -15.61
N ALA A 120 -3.54 -1.74 -15.07
CA ALA A 120 -3.41 -3.06 -15.68
C ALA A 120 -4.06 -3.11 -17.07
N HIS A 121 -5.26 -2.52 -17.21
CA HIS A 121 -5.92 -2.38 -18.51
C HIS A 121 -5.08 -1.58 -19.51
N ARG A 122 -4.57 -0.40 -19.11
CA ARG A 122 -3.67 0.42 -19.96
C ARG A 122 -2.43 -0.36 -20.37
N ALA A 123 -1.82 -1.11 -19.45
CA ALA A 123 -0.70 -2.01 -19.72
C ALA A 123 -1.04 -3.14 -20.72
N GLY A 124 -2.31 -3.36 -21.06
CA GLY A 124 -2.77 -4.42 -21.95
C GLY A 124 -2.91 -5.78 -21.29
N TRP A 125 -2.97 -5.81 -19.97
CA TRP A 125 -3.18 -7.06 -19.24
C TRP A 125 -4.64 -7.47 -19.34
N PRO A 126 -4.94 -8.79 -19.37
CA PRO A 126 -6.31 -9.26 -19.48
C PRO A 126 -7.09 -8.92 -18.21
N ILE A 127 -8.14 -8.10 -18.35
CA ILE A 127 -9.06 -7.71 -17.27
C ILE A 127 -10.50 -8.00 -17.74
N PRO A 128 -11.37 -8.60 -16.90
CA PRO A 128 -12.76 -8.85 -17.28
C PRO A 128 -13.51 -7.58 -17.68
N LYS A 129 -14.32 -7.64 -18.74
CA LYS A 129 -15.05 -6.48 -19.29
C LYS A 129 -15.90 -5.76 -18.23
N SER A 130 -16.56 -6.50 -17.34
CA SER A 130 -17.36 -5.93 -16.26
C SER A 130 -16.52 -5.04 -15.33
N ILE A 131 -15.28 -5.43 -15.04
CA ILE A 131 -14.35 -4.63 -14.20
C ILE A 131 -13.86 -3.41 -14.97
N VAL A 132 -13.53 -3.55 -16.26
CA VAL A 132 -13.12 -2.43 -17.11
C VAL A 132 -14.22 -1.35 -17.16
N ASN A 133 -15.48 -1.76 -17.26
CA ASN A 133 -16.61 -0.83 -17.27
C ASN A 133 -16.74 -0.06 -15.95
N LEU A 134 -16.51 -0.72 -14.81
CA LEU A 134 -16.55 -0.06 -13.48
C LEU A 134 -15.48 1.02 -13.33
N VAL A 135 -14.31 0.84 -13.93
CA VAL A 135 -13.16 1.76 -13.80
C VAL A 135 -12.90 2.59 -15.06
N GLY A 136 -13.87 2.65 -15.98
CA GLY A 136 -13.72 3.29 -17.29
C GLY A 136 -13.36 4.77 -17.20
N SER A 137 -13.92 5.50 -16.23
CA SER A 137 -13.58 6.91 -15.98
C SER A 137 -12.11 7.07 -15.57
N GLU A 138 -11.60 6.21 -14.70
CA GLU A 138 -10.20 6.23 -14.27
C GLU A 138 -9.26 5.84 -15.42
N ILE A 139 -9.63 4.86 -16.26
CA ILE A 139 -8.87 4.50 -17.47
C ILE A 139 -8.73 5.71 -18.39
N LYS A 140 -9.84 6.39 -18.72
CA LYS A 140 -9.85 7.57 -19.59
C LYS A 140 -8.99 8.69 -19.01
N ALA A 141 -9.21 9.05 -17.75
CA ALA A 141 -8.47 10.11 -17.08
C ALA A 141 -6.96 9.83 -17.02
N LYS A 142 -6.56 8.57 -16.88
CA LYS A 142 -5.16 8.15 -16.86
C LYS A 142 -4.52 8.12 -18.26
N ALA A 143 -5.26 7.72 -19.29
CA ALA A 143 -4.79 7.75 -20.68
C ALA A 143 -4.55 9.20 -21.14
N GLU A 144 -5.47 10.11 -20.86
CA GLU A 144 -5.31 11.54 -21.18
C GLU A 144 -4.09 12.15 -20.47
N ARG A 145 -3.86 11.78 -19.20
CA ARG A 145 -2.67 12.22 -18.43
C ARG A 145 -1.36 11.74 -19.07
N ALA A 146 -1.33 10.55 -19.67
CA ALA A 146 -0.16 10.02 -20.33
C ALA A 146 0.08 10.66 -21.71
N ALA A 147 -0.97 10.85 -22.51
CA ALA A 147 -0.87 11.54 -23.80
C ALA A 147 -0.31 12.96 -23.64
N ARG A 148 -0.73 13.70 -22.60
CA ARG A 148 -0.17 15.02 -22.27
C ARG A 148 1.31 15.01 -21.88
N LYS A 149 1.83 13.86 -21.44
CA LYS A 149 3.25 13.71 -21.08
C LYS A 149 4.10 13.24 -22.25
N GLU A 150 3.56 12.46 -23.18
CA GLU A 150 4.25 12.05 -24.41
C GLU A 150 4.45 13.23 -25.37
N GLN A 151 3.55 14.21 -25.35
CA GLN A 151 3.65 15.42 -26.17
C GLN A 151 4.66 16.47 -25.66
N LYS A 152 5.26 16.24 -24.49
CA LYS A 152 6.26 17.12 -23.87
C LYS A 152 7.65 16.54 -24.03
#